data_AF-A0A4S4MKW0-F1
#
_entry.id   AF-A0A4S4MKW0-F1
#
_cell.length_a   1.000
_cell.length_b   1.000
_cell.length_c   1.000
_cell.angle_alpha   90.00
_cell.angle_beta   90.00
_cell.angle_gamma   90.00
#
_symmetry.space_group_name_H-M   'P 1'
#
loop_
_entity.id
_entity.type
_entity.pdbx_description
1 polymer ?
#
loop_
_entity_poly.entity_id
_entity_poly.type
_entity_poly.pdbx_seq_one_letter_code
_entity_poly.pdbx_strand_id
1 'polypeptide(L)'
;MGIHQRPLPPRSSSKGAEIISVSDEDDEDVAHLHLHFKPPLLRSATVKKFLVGFELMAEPQRDLTPEQAAARLRACPQAHYLDTDSEA
;
A
#
# COMPACT_ATOMS: atom_id res chain seq x y z
N MET A 1 6.33 -1.90 -3.71
CA MET A 1 6.18 -1.46 -2.31
C MET A 1 6.38 0.03 -2.29
N GLY A 2 5.62 0.78 -1.51
CA GLY A 2 5.82 2.22 -1.47
C GLY A 2 4.89 2.91 -0.49
N ILE A 3 5.32 4.09 -0.08
CA ILE A 3 4.51 5.06 0.63
C ILE A 3 4.10 6.09 -0.41
N HIS A 4 2.80 6.32 -0.55
CA HIS A 4 2.29 7.36 -1.43
C HIS A 4 1.53 8.38 -0.61
N GLN A 5 1.88 9.64 -0.80
CA GLN A 5 1.21 10.80 -0.21
C GLN A 5 1.40 11.98 -1.16
N ARG A 6 0.44 12.88 -1.22
CA ARG A 6 0.65 14.19 -1.85
C ARG A 6 1.67 14.98 -1.02
N PRO A 7 2.56 15.76 -1.65
CA PRO A 7 3.35 16.75 -0.92
C PRO A 7 2.42 17.66 -0.09
N LEU A 8 2.69 17.80 1.21
CA LEU A 8 1.91 18.70 2.05
C LEU A 8 2.03 20.12 1.47
N PRO A 9 0.92 20.81 1.16
CA PRO A 9 1.01 22.19 0.72
C PRO A 9 1.71 23.00 1.80
N PRO A 10 2.55 23.99 1.43
CA PRO A 10 3.19 24.84 2.41
C PRO A 10 2.09 25.51 3.24
N ARG A 11 2.10 25.26 4.55
CA ARG A 11 1.15 25.91 5.46
C ARG A 11 1.32 27.41 5.30
N SER A 12 0.23 28.12 4.99
CA SER A 12 0.19 29.58 5.02
C SER A 12 0.40 30.06 6.46
N SER A 13 1.66 30.14 6.87
CA SER A 13 2.08 30.92 8.03
C SER A 13 2.76 32.16 7.51
N SER A 14 2.00 33.26 7.52
CA SER A 14 2.46 34.65 7.58
C SER A 14 3.65 35.05 6.68
N LYS A 15 3.33 35.78 5.60
CA LYS A 15 4.17 36.75 4.88
C LYS A 15 5.56 36.27 4.44
N GLY A 16 5.66 35.98 3.14
CA GLY A 16 6.92 36.08 2.40
C GLY A 16 7.38 34.80 1.72
N ALA A 17 6.54 34.17 0.91
CA ALA A 17 6.98 33.29 -0.17
C ALA A 17 5.86 33.26 -1.21
N GLU A 18 6.06 33.93 -2.34
CA GLU A 18 5.15 33.86 -3.49
C GLU A 18 5.18 32.44 -4.08
N ILE A 19 4.11 31.67 -3.90
CA ILE A 19 3.82 30.50 -4.72
C ILE A 19 2.30 30.42 -4.94
N ILE A 20 1.92 30.51 -6.22
CA ILE A 20 0.68 30.07 -6.88
C ILE A 20 -0.62 30.36 -6.11
N SER A 21 -1.34 31.39 -6.55
CA SER A 21 -2.76 31.59 -6.23
C SER A 21 -3.60 30.48 -6.88
N VAL A 22 -4.00 29.48 -6.10
CA VAL A 22 -5.03 28.51 -6.48
C VAL A 22 -6.34 28.96 -5.85
N SER A 23 -7.40 29.05 -6.65
CA SER A 23 -8.74 29.49 -6.25
C SER A 23 -9.43 28.48 -5.31
N ASP A 24 -10.21 29.03 -4.37
CA ASP A 24 -10.88 28.38 -3.22
C ASP A 24 -12.06 27.44 -3.55
N GLU A 25 -11.84 26.31 -4.23
CA GLU A 25 -12.82 25.20 -4.24
C GLU A 25 -12.12 23.84 -4.01
N ASP A 26 -11.84 23.53 -2.74
CA ASP A 26 -11.72 22.19 -2.09
C ASP A 26 -11.08 20.98 -2.85
N ASP A 27 -10.17 21.19 -3.78
CA ASP A 27 -9.39 20.11 -4.42
C ASP A 27 -8.09 19.74 -3.65
N GLU A 28 -7.86 20.31 -2.46
CA GLU A 28 -6.60 20.12 -1.72
C GLU A 28 -6.53 18.82 -0.89
N ASP A 29 -7.67 18.19 -0.58
CA ASP A 29 -7.75 17.00 0.30
C ASP A 29 -8.13 15.70 -0.45
N VAL A 30 -7.71 15.60 -1.71
CA VAL A 30 -8.00 14.43 -2.57
C VAL A 30 -7.02 13.26 -2.38
N ALA A 31 -6.02 13.42 -1.51
CA ALA A 31 -4.91 12.48 -1.39
C ALA A 31 -4.54 12.14 0.06
N HIS A 32 -4.73 10.88 0.45
CA HIS A 32 -4.36 10.36 1.76
C HIS A 32 -3.05 9.56 1.73
N LEU A 33 -2.29 9.64 2.82
CA LEU A 33 -1.13 8.78 3.05
C LEU A 33 -1.57 7.31 3.04
N HIS A 34 -0.92 6.50 2.21
CA HIS A 34 -1.19 5.07 2.16
C HIS A 34 0.06 4.25 1.81
N LEU A 35 0.10 3.01 2.31
CA LEU A 35 1.22 2.09 2.16
C LEU A 35 0.82 0.87 1.34
N HIS A 36 1.63 0.53 0.34
CA HIS A 36 1.38 -0.60 -0.56
C HIS A 36 2.28 -1.79 -0.28
N PHE A 37 1.66 -2.93 0.04
CA PHE A 37 2.31 -4.23 0.19
C PHE A 37 2.07 -5.13 -1.03
N LYS A 38 3.15 -5.65 -1.67
CA LYS A 38 3.13 -6.51 -2.87
C LYS A 38 4.08 -7.72 -2.68
N PRO A 39 3.79 -8.62 -1.72
CA PRO A 39 4.61 -9.81 -1.50
C PRO A 39 4.50 -10.79 -2.69
N PRO A 40 5.59 -11.48 -3.08
CA PRO A 40 5.57 -12.33 -4.28
C PRO A 40 5.04 -13.75 -4.04
N LEU A 41 4.96 -14.23 -2.80
CA LEU A 41 4.59 -15.63 -2.51
C LEU A 41 3.10 -15.88 -2.77
N LEU A 42 2.76 -17.02 -3.39
CA LEU A 42 1.39 -17.32 -3.83
C LEU A 42 0.82 -18.63 -3.28
N ARG A 43 1.58 -19.72 -3.34
CA ARG A 43 1.08 -21.06 -2.97
C ARG A 43 1.80 -21.68 -1.77
N SER A 44 3.07 -21.33 -1.56
CA SER A 44 3.88 -21.82 -0.44
C SER A 44 5.08 -20.88 -0.21
N ALA A 45 5.91 -21.18 0.79
CA ALA A 45 7.18 -20.48 1.03
C ALA A 45 8.17 -20.56 -0.16
N THR A 46 7.99 -21.53 -1.06
CA THR A 46 8.88 -21.77 -2.21
C THR A 46 8.25 -21.41 -3.56
N VAL A 47 6.94 -21.14 -3.61
CA VAL A 47 6.19 -20.91 -4.87
C VAL A 47 5.62 -19.50 -4.92
N LYS A 48 6.14 -18.70 -5.86
CA LYS A 48 5.83 -17.27 -6.06
C LYS A 48 5.03 -16.97 -7.33
N LYS A 49 4.31 -15.85 -7.35
CA LYS A 49 3.74 -15.22 -8.55
C LYS A 49 4.85 -14.52 -9.31
N PHE A 50 4.86 -14.68 -10.64
CA PHE A 50 5.72 -13.94 -11.55
C PHE A 50 4.86 -12.99 -12.38
N LEU A 51 5.28 -11.73 -12.48
CA LEU A 51 4.71 -10.74 -13.40
C LEU A 51 5.62 -10.71 -14.63
N VAL A 52 5.35 -11.59 -15.58
CA VAL A 52 6.17 -11.82 -16.78
C VAL A 52 5.25 -12.05 -17.98
N GLY A 53 5.81 -12.21 -19.18
CA GLY A 53 5.01 -12.61 -20.36
C GLY A 53 3.87 -11.63 -20.64
N PHE A 54 2.62 -12.10 -20.52
CA PHE A 54 1.44 -11.29 -20.77
C PHE A 54 1.35 -10.10 -19.82
N GLU A 55 1.64 -10.30 -18.52
CA GLU A 55 1.56 -9.23 -17.52
C GLU A 55 2.57 -8.09 -17.73
N LEU A 56 3.60 -8.28 -18.58
CA LEU A 56 4.55 -7.21 -18.94
C LEU A 56 4.09 -6.39 -20.15
N MET A 57 3.26 -6.95 -21.02
CA MET A 57 2.94 -6.36 -22.33
C MET A 57 1.46 -5.99 -22.49
N ALA A 58 0.60 -6.44 -21.58
CA ALA A 58 -0.85 -6.22 -21.66
C ALA A 58 -1.42 -5.74 -20.33
N GLU A 59 -1.82 -6.66 -19.44
CA GLU A 59 -2.52 -6.30 -18.21
C GLU A 59 -2.18 -7.23 -17.03
N PRO A 60 -2.39 -6.78 -15.77
CA PRO A 60 -2.16 -7.61 -14.60
C PRO A 60 -3.17 -8.75 -14.48
N GLN A 61 -2.67 -9.98 -14.30
CA GLN A 61 -3.48 -11.16 -14.04
C GLN A 61 -3.25 -11.71 -12.62
N ARG A 62 -4.32 -12.25 -12.00
CA ARG A 62 -4.27 -12.87 -10.66
C ARG A 62 -4.88 -14.27 -10.67
N ASP A 63 -4.25 -15.17 -9.89
CA ASP A 63 -4.72 -16.55 -9.70
C ASP A 63 -5.57 -16.72 -8.43
N LEU A 64 -5.61 -15.70 -7.57
CA LEU A 64 -6.29 -15.69 -6.27
C LEU A 64 -7.11 -14.41 -6.15
N THR A 65 -8.36 -14.51 -5.68
CA THR A 65 -9.20 -13.33 -5.51
C THR A 65 -8.82 -12.55 -4.24
N PRO A 66 -9.04 -11.22 -4.20
CA PRO A 66 -8.79 -10.42 -3.00
C PRO A 66 -9.55 -10.91 -1.76
N GLU A 67 -10.77 -11.40 -1.93
CA GLU A 67 -11.64 -11.89 -0.85
C GLU A 67 -11.03 -13.14 -0.20
N GLN A 68 -10.57 -14.08 -1.05
CA GLN A 68 -9.89 -15.30 -0.59
C GLN A 68 -8.57 -14.98 0.10
N ALA A 69 -7.78 -14.05 -0.46
CA ALA A 69 -6.52 -13.62 0.15
C ALA A 69 -6.74 -12.97 1.53
N ALA A 70 -7.70 -12.06 1.63
CA ALA A 70 -8.02 -11.36 2.87
C ALA A 70 -8.58 -12.30 3.95
N ALA A 71 -9.41 -13.28 3.57
CA ALA A 71 -9.91 -14.31 4.48
C ALA A 71 -8.76 -15.14 5.09
N ARG A 72 -7.78 -15.55 4.25
CA ARG A 72 -6.59 -16.29 4.72
C ARG A 72 -5.72 -15.46 5.67
N LEU A 73 -5.48 -14.18 5.35
CA LEU A 73 -4.70 -13.29 6.21
C LEU A 73 -5.36 -13.06 7.58
N ARG A 74 -6.69 -12.90 7.63
CA ARG A 74 -7.42 -12.75 8.90
C ARG A 74 -7.44 -14.01 9.76
N ALA A 75 -7.25 -15.18 9.16
CA ALA A 75 -7.20 -16.46 9.89
C ALA A 75 -5.82 -16.71 10.54
N CYS A 76 -4.79 -15.94 10.19
CA CYS A 76 -3.47 -16.07 10.81
C CYS A 76 -3.45 -15.48 12.25
N PRO A 77 -2.64 -16.04 13.16
CA PRO A 77 -2.42 -15.46 14.48
C PRO A 77 -1.82 -14.05 14.40
N GLN A 78 -2.12 -13.20 15.39
CA GLN A 78 -1.52 -11.87 15.52
C GLN A 78 -0.10 -11.92 16.10
N ALA A 79 0.20 -12.91 16.94
CA ALA A 79 1.54 -13.14 17.46
C ALA A 79 2.43 -13.77 16.38
N HIS A 80 3.64 -13.25 16.24
CA HIS A 80 4.63 -13.81 15.33
C HIS A 80 5.05 -15.21 15.83
N TYR A 81 5.27 -16.17 14.94
CA TYR A 81 5.48 -17.57 15.32
C TYR A 81 6.78 -17.84 16.12
N LEU A 82 7.71 -16.89 16.16
CA LEU A 82 8.92 -16.94 16.99
C LEU A 82 8.72 -16.31 18.38
N ASP A 83 7.64 -15.58 18.59
CA ASP A 83 7.31 -14.95 19.86
C ASP A 83 6.58 -15.98 20.74
N THR A 84 7.23 -17.11 21.00
CA THR A 84 6.75 -18.09 21.97
C THR A 84 6.81 -17.43 23.34
N ASP A 85 5.62 -17.15 23.90
CA ASP A 85 5.35 -16.65 25.25
C ASP A 85 6.60 -16.47 26.12
N SER A 86 7.04 -15.22 26.29
CA SER A 86 7.98 -14.83 27.34
C SER A 86 7.36 -14.90 28.74
N GLU A 87 6.28 -15.67 28.91
CA GLU A 87 5.62 -15.94 30.18
C GLU A 87 5.52 -17.45 30.37
N ALA A 88 6.55 -17.97 31.02
CA ALA A 88 6.49 -19.17 31.85
C ALA A 88 6.30 -18.74 33.31
#